data_AF-A0A329W1I6-F1
#
_entry.id   AF-A0A329W1I6-F1
#
_cell.length_a   1.000
_cell.length_b   1.000
_cell.length_c   1.000
_cell.angle_alpha   90.00
_cell.angle_beta   90.00
_cell.angle_gamma   90.00
#
_symmetry.space_group_name_H-M   'P 1'
#
loop_
_entity.id
_entity.type
_entity.pdbx_description
1 polymer ?
#
loop_
_entity_poly.entity_id
_entity_poly.type
_entity_poly.pdbx_seq_one_letter_code
_entity_poly.pdbx_strand_id
1 'polypeptide(L)'
;MPKYIESWPVKMEERKPRFRPSLDFINEDADINRVIVRESRDSPLSGVRQNEVDLSSVVNGVELDELQRELLTHNKMLEAKISLSIMDHPGKIGDVLDRYSGKLSQVFSVLRDSQEIRDQPVTFNNQQMSLGDVFDRTTFRPLHPSSDQIGRMSGGNPSENDVKNWLIKSLKPDPKNSEDKRWKLFLTKVKGLSSFGTTVWQLFTKQTPKARADNRQAILNLISKAGLGGTGSVTTMEQVLDNRFQEFRDKTRSILFDDPISRARSERMPLGNDGNPIRGKYSDASDLGMGFGQVVQEAESSKVTFWLWDVLDEGGINQQINAIPRQGAPIEDLNRPFMLSRNEFDAIPKKYPKSTLKAAIEDHYFNHGVGINRWQPYGIYGMDANRNGYPSAGAQSGGTTDVMLGLAMLNLNESSSIYGEWNREASRHENKKKDDVLCMTTAVAAFMNYGGYHTFSEVLPIGQSIAENTKFVPTDVSRSFKYGNLYKDIMELYKTYGDKGEYKNLEKFEARHRMPTLPLRYKNRNNISPDIYQPVYTEHYGSWNDRG
;
A
#
# COMPACT_ATOMS: atom_id res chain seq x y z
N MET A 1 34.44 -12.34 -11.89
CA MET A 1 34.17 -11.17 -11.03
C MET A 1 33.50 -11.66 -9.75
N PRO A 2 33.86 -11.17 -8.55
CA PRO A 2 33.25 -11.66 -7.32
C PRO A 2 31.84 -11.06 -7.14
N LYS A 3 30.85 -11.92 -6.88
CA LYS A 3 29.48 -11.54 -6.53
C LYS A 3 29.48 -10.87 -5.14
N TYR A 4 28.80 -9.73 -5.01
CA TYR A 4 28.60 -9.07 -3.73
C TYR A 4 27.55 -9.84 -2.91
N ILE A 5 27.92 -10.30 -1.71
CA ILE A 5 27.03 -11.01 -0.78
C ILE A 5 26.95 -10.18 0.50
N GLU A 6 25.76 -9.68 0.83
CA GLU A 6 25.47 -9.09 2.15
C GLU A 6 24.67 -10.12 2.97
N SER A 7 25.26 -10.61 4.07
CA SER A 7 24.63 -11.59 4.98
C SER A 7 24.21 -10.94 6.28
N TRP A 8 23.02 -11.29 6.80
CA TRP A 8 22.51 -10.85 8.10
C TRP A 8 22.25 -12.06 9.00
N PRO A 9 22.86 -12.19 10.20
CA PRO A 9 22.61 -13.33 11.08
C PRO A 9 21.44 -13.09 12.05
N VAL A 10 20.60 -14.11 12.25
CA VAL A 10 19.67 -14.26 13.38
C VAL A 10 19.90 -15.67 13.94
N LYS A 11 20.01 -15.85 15.26
CA LYS A 11 20.18 -17.16 15.92
C LYS A 11 19.16 -17.33 17.05
N MET A 12 18.58 -18.52 17.19
CA MET A 12 17.99 -19.02 18.45
C MET A 12 18.25 -20.54 18.62
N GLU A 13 18.39 -21.00 19.87
CA GLU A 13 18.89 -22.34 20.26
C GLU A 13 17.86 -23.48 20.23
N GLU A 14 18.34 -24.70 19.92
CA GLU A 14 17.58 -25.95 19.69
C GLU A 14 17.25 -26.78 20.94
N ARG A 15 16.18 -27.60 20.86
CA ARG A 15 16.16 -29.02 21.31
C ARG A 15 15.24 -29.91 20.44
N LYS A 16 15.66 -31.17 20.22
CA LYS A 16 15.05 -32.28 19.43
C LYS A 16 15.08 -33.60 20.26
N PRO A 17 14.55 -34.78 19.82
CA PRO A 17 13.42 -35.13 18.91
C PRO A 17 12.58 -36.39 19.38
N ARG A 18 11.60 -36.86 18.58
CA ARG A 18 11.54 -38.25 18.01
C ARG A 18 10.37 -38.54 17.02
N PHE A 19 10.78 -38.75 15.76
CA PHE A 19 10.30 -39.47 14.54
C PHE A 19 8.94 -40.21 14.39
N ARG A 20 8.27 -39.93 13.24
CA ARG A 20 7.74 -40.86 12.19
C ARG A 20 7.66 -40.11 10.83
N PRO A 21 7.75 -40.77 9.66
CA PRO A 21 8.16 -40.15 8.40
C PRO A 21 7.04 -39.31 7.76
N SER A 22 7.30 -38.01 7.62
CA SER A 22 6.39 -36.97 7.13
C SER A 22 7.11 -36.15 6.05
N LEU A 23 6.35 -35.42 5.23
CA LEU A 23 6.78 -34.52 4.14
C LEU A 23 7.55 -33.29 4.71
N ASP A 24 8.66 -33.54 5.39
CA ASP A 24 9.42 -32.60 6.22
C ASP A 24 10.41 -31.72 5.43
N PHE A 25 10.22 -31.51 4.12
CA PHE A 25 11.17 -30.71 3.32
C PHE A 25 11.04 -29.19 3.46
N ILE A 26 10.15 -28.70 4.33
CA ILE A 26 10.21 -27.32 4.83
C ILE A 26 10.04 -27.39 6.35
N ASN A 27 11.15 -27.60 7.04
CA ASN A 27 11.25 -27.52 8.49
C ASN A 27 10.76 -26.14 8.95
N GLU A 28 9.68 -26.12 9.75
CA GLU A 28 8.97 -24.90 10.18
C GLU A 28 9.75 -24.02 11.19
N ASP A 29 10.95 -24.42 11.63
CA ASP A 29 11.79 -23.65 12.55
C ASP A 29 13.30 -23.70 12.21
N ALA A 30 13.68 -24.07 10.99
CA ALA A 30 15.09 -24.02 10.58
C ALA A 30 15.49 -22.61 10.14
N ASP A 31 16.67 -22.15 10.58
CA ASP A 31 17.30 -20.88 10.17
C ASP A 31 17.25 -20.72 8.64
N ILE A 32 16.25 -20.00 8.15
CA ILE A 32 16.09 -19.74 6.72
C ILE A 32 17.17 -18.74 6.33
N ASN A 33 18.24 -19.21 5.69
CA ASN A 33 19.26 -18.33 5.15
C ASN A 33 18.71 -17.64 3.90
N ARG A 34 18.63 -16.30 3.95
CA ARG A 34 18.09 -15.47 2.88
C ARG A 34 19.10 -14.41 2.48
N VAL A 35 19.32 -14.28 1.17
CA VAL A 35 20.28 -13.32 0.62
C VAL A 35 19.68 -12.63 -0.59
N ILE A 36 19.84 -11.30 -0.66
CA ILE A 36 19.52 -10.52 -1.85
C ILE A 36 20.63 -10.74 -2.88
N VAL A 37 20.25 -11.13 -4.10
CA VAL A 37 21.18 -11.37 -5.21
C VAL A 37 21.12 -10.19 -6.18
N ARG A 38 22.30 -9.68 -6.56
CA ARG A 38 22.50 -8.63 -7.57
C ARG A 38 23.87 -8.80 -8.24
N GLU A 39 23.99 -8.34 -9.48
CA GLU A 39 25.24 -8.41 -10.24
C GLU A 39 26.27 -7.39 -9.72
N SER A 40 25.82 -6.18 -9.39
CA SER A 40 26.61 -5.11 -8.78
C SER A 40 25.74 -4.21 -7.89
N ARG A 41 26.35 -3.24 -7.20
CA ARG A 41 25.60 -2.27 -6.38
C ARG A 41 24.59 -1.46 -7.21
N ASP A 42 24.95 -1.17 -8.46
CA ASP A 42 24.21 -0.28 -9.36
C ASP A 42 23.30 -1.06 -10.33
N SER A 43 23.25 -2.39 -10.21
CA SER A 43 22.39 -3.27 -11.03
C SER A 43 21.01 -3.45 -10.37
N PRO A 44 19.97 -3.86 -11.15
CA PRO A 44 18.72 -4.28 -10.53
C PRO A 44 18.97 -5.49 -9.62
N LEU A 45 18.02 -5.78 -8.74
CA LEU A 45 17.98 -7.07 -8.07
C LEU A 45 17.89 -8.17 -9.15
N SER A 46 18.61 -9.28 -8.95
CA SER A 46 18.46 -10.46 -9.80
C SER A 46 17.59 -11.52 -9.14
N GLY A 47 17.43 -11.48 -7.82
CA GLY A 47 16.60 -12.41 -7.08
C GLY A 47 16.77 -12.32 -5.56
N VAL A 48 15.99 -13.12 -4.85
CA VAL A 48 16.24 -13.48 -3.45
C VAL A 48 16.55 -14.96 -3.41
N ARG A 49 17.68 -15.34 -2.82
CA ARG A 49 18.00 -16.74 -2.57
C ARG A 49 17.45 -17.14 -1.21
N GLN A 50 16.65 -18.20 -1.15
CA GLN A 50 16.16 -18.81 0.08
C GLN A 50 16.57 -20.28 0.12
N ASN A 51 17.39 -20.66 1.09
CA ASN A 51 17.89 -22.05 1.23
C ASN A 51 18.44 -22.60 -0.09
N GLU A 52 19.30 -21.82 -0.76
CA GLU A 52 19.91 -22.15 -2.06
C GLU A 52 18.97 -22.14 -3.27
N VAL A 53 17.67 -21.89 -3.10
CA VAL A 53 16.71 -21.72 -4.19
C VAL A 53 16.62 -20.25 -4.58
N ASP A 54 16.89 -19.94 -5.86
CA ASP A 54 16.76 -18.59 -6.40
C ASP A 54 15.29 -18.28 -6.72
N LEU A 55 14.74 -17.27 -6.04
CA LEU A 55 13.47 -16.64 -6.40
C LEU A 55 13.75 -15.59 -7.47
N SER A 56 13.34 -15.86 -8.71
CA SER A 56 13.57 -14.99 -9.85
C SER A 56 12.33 -14.19 -10.24
N SER A 57 12.56 -12.94 -10.64
CA SER A 57 11.60 -12.06 -11.28
C SER A 57 12.27 -11.48 -12.51
N VAL A 58 11.53 -11.39 -13.61
CA VAL A 58 12.03 -10.86 -14.89
C VAL A 58 11.47 -9.47 -15.15
N VAL A 59 11.97 -8.79 -16.19
CA VAL A 59 11.52 -7.43 -16.54
C VAL A 59 10.00 -7.35 -16.69
N ASN A 60 9.28 -8.44 -17.01
CA ASN A 60 7.81 -8.45 -17.08
C ASN A 60 7.10 -8.74 -15.75
N GLY A 61 7.85 -8.94 -14.67
CA GLY A 61 7.37 -9.33 -13.34
C GLY A 61 7.73 -10.76 -12.98
N VAL A 62 6.95 -11.34 -12.08
CA VAL A 62 7.10 -12.74 -11.64
C VAL A 62 6.84 -13.68 -12.82
N GLU A 63 7.71 -14.68 -13.01
CA GLU A 63 7.43 -15.76 -13.95
C GLU A 63 6.32 -16.66 -13.41
N LEU A 64 5.30 -16.87 -14.23
CA LEU A 64 4.07 -17.57 -13.85
C LEU A 64 3.74 -18.61 -14.92
N ASP A 65 3.12 -19.71 -14.52
CA ASP A 65 2.51 -20.64 -15.46
C ASP A 65 1.18 -20.09 -16.02
N GLU A 66 0.58 -20.77 -17.00
CA GLU A 66 -0.69 -20.35 -17.60
C GLU A 66 -1.82 -20.26 -16.57
N LEU A 67 -1.85 -21.20 -15.64
CA LEU A 67 -2.90 -21.33 -14.64
C LEU A 67 -2.83 -20.19 -13.61
N GLN A 68 -1.63 -19.86 -13.14
CA GLN A 68 -1.35 -18.74 -12.24
C GLN A 68 -1.73 -17.41 -12.90
N ARG A 69 -1.42 -17.23 -14.19
CA ARG A 69 -1.83 -16.04 -14.95
C ARG A 69 -3.35 -15.90 -15.04
N GLU A 70 -4.06 -16.99 -15.31
CA GLU A 70 -5.53 -16.99 -15.34
C GLU A 70 -6.12 -16.63 -13.97
N LEU A 71 -5.61 -17.24 -12.89
CA LEU A 71 -6.06 -16.96 -11.53
C LEU A 71 -5.84 -15.49 -11.14
N LEU A 72 -4.65 -14.95 -11.40
CA LEU A 72 -4.34 -13.53 -11.17
C LEU A 72 -5.28 -12.62 -11.94
N THR A 73 -5.54 -12.92 -13.20
CA THR A 73 -6.47 -12.15 -14.05
C THR A 73 -7.87 -12.11 -13.44
N HIS A 74 -8.39 -13.26 -13.02
CA HIS A 74 -9.71 -13.35 -12.38
C HIS A 74 -9.77 -12.63 -11.03
N ASN A 75 -8.70 -12.69 -10.25
CA ASN A 75 -8.61 -12.01 -8.96
C ASN A 75 -8.49 -10.49 -9.11
N LYS A 76 -7.76 -9.98 -10.11
CA LYS A 76 -7.76 -8.55 -10.46
C LYS A 76 -9.15 -8.05 -10.85
N MET A 77 -9.91 -8.82 -11.62
CA MET A 77 -11.30 -8.45 -11.98
C MET A 77 -12.22 -8.43 -10.76
N LEU A 78 -12.03 -9.36 -9.83
CA LEU A 78 -12.77 -9.36 -8.56
C LEU A 78 -12.39 -8.15 -7.72
N GLU A 79 -11.10 -7.87 -7.51
CA GLU A 79 -10.64 -6.71 -6.75
C GLU A 79 -11.14 -5.39 -7.36
N ALA A 80 -11.15 -5.27 -8.69
CA ALA A 80 -11.72 -4.11 -9.37
C ALA A 80 -13.22 -3.97 -9.07
N LYS A 81 -14.00 -5.06 -9.19
CA LYS A 81 -15.44 -5.03 -8.90
C LYS A 81 -15.73 -4.73 -7.43
N ILE A 82 -14.99 -5.33 -6.50
CA ILE A 82 -15.10 -5.07 -5.06
C ILE A 82 -14.78 -3.61 -4.76
N SER A 83 -13.69 -3.07 -5.33
CA SER A 83 -13.29 -1.68 -5.12
C SER A 83 -14.35 -0.69 -5.62
N LEU A 84 -14.92 -0.94 -6.81
CA LEU A 84 -16.06 -0.17 -7.32
C LEU A 84 -17.24 -0.19 -6.33
N SER A 85 -17.64 -1.39 -5.86
CA SER A 85 -18.73 -1.53 -4.88
C SER A 85 -18.43 -0.80 -3.57
N ILE A 86 -17.20 -0.86 -3.05
CA ILE A 86 -16.79 -0.13 -1.84
C ILE A 86 -16.86 1.38 -2.05
N MET A 87 -16.38 1.91 -3.18
CA MET A 87 -16.35 3.36 -3.39
C MET A 87 -17.74 3.96 -3.68
N ASP A 88 -18.56 3.27 -4.47
CA ASP A 88 -19.90 3.77 -4.87
C ASP A 88 -20.95 3.52 -3.78
N HIS A 89 -20.85 2.37 -3.10
CA HIS A 89 -21.79 1.89 -2.11
C HIS A 89 -21.08 1.46 -0.81
N PRO A 90 -20.41 2.38 -0.10
CA PRO A 90 -19.55 2.04 1.02
C PRO A 90 -20.28 1.54 2.28
N GLY A 91 -21.59 1.81 2.45
CA GLY A 91 -22.29 1.46 3.70
C GLY A 91 -21.61 2.05 4.95
N LYS A 92 -21.46 1.26 6.02
CA LYS A 92 -20.76 1.62 7.26
C LYS A 92 -19.28 1.93 7.04
N ILE A 93 -18.64 1.38 6.00
CA ILE A 93 -17.26 1.76 5.63
C ILE A 93 -17.19 3.27 5.37
N GLY A 94 -18.21 3.82 4.71
CA GLY A 94 -18.33 5.24 4.39
C GLY A 94 -18.58 6.08 5.63
N ASP A 95 -19.45 5.62 6.53
CA ASP A 95 -19.74 6.31 7.79
C ASP A 95 -18.47 6.45 8.67
N VAL A 96 -17.67 5.39 8.73
CA VAL A 96 -16.39 5.38 9.45
C VAL A 96 -15.40 6.34 8.79
N LEU A 97 -15.26 6.28 7.46
CA LEU A 97 -14.40 7.18 6.69
C LEU A 97 -14.78 8.64 6.90
N ASP A 98 -16.07 8.98 6.83
CA ASP A 98 -16.61 10.33 6.99
C ASP A 98 -16.35 10.90 8.38
N ARG A 99 -16.44 10.04 9.41
CA ARG A 99 -16.13 10.45 10.78
C ARG A 99 -14.65 10.82 10.93
N TYR A 100 -13.74 10.01 10.40
CA TYR A 100 -12.29 10.31 10.48
C TYR A 100 -11.89 11.47 9.58
N SER A 101 -12.45 11.58 8.38
CA SER A 101 -12.21 12.73 7.50
C SER A 101 -12.75 14.02 8.12
N GLY A 102 -13.87 13.97 8.84
CA GLY A 102 -14.38 15.08 9.64
C GLY A 102 -13.40 15.55 10.72
N LYS A 103 -12.76 14.63 11.46
CA LYS A 103 -11.69 14.96 12.42
C LYS A 103 -10.48 15.56 11.71
N LEU A 104 -10.08 15.01 10.57
CA LEU A 104 -8.96 15.55 9.78
C LEU A 104 -9.26 16.97 9.26
N SER A 105 -10.49 17.24 8.83
CA SER A 105 -10.95 18.56 8.41
C SER A 105 -10.75 19.61 9.52
N GLN A 106 -11.01 19.26 10.79
CA GLN A 106 -10.74 20.13 11.94
C GLN A 106 -9.24 20.45 12.07
N VAL A 107 -8.38 19.43 11.97
CA VAL A 107 -6.92 19.59 12.03
C VAL A 107 -6.41 20.53 10.94
N PHE A 108 -6.83 20.31 9.69
CA PHE A 108 -6.41 21.17 8.57
C PHE A 108 -7.02 22.58 8.64
N SER A 109 -8.20 22.74 9.26
CA SER A 109 -8.78 24.07 9.50
C SER A 109 -7.91 24.85 10.49
N VAL A 110 -7.48 24.22 11.59
CA VAL A 110 -6.56 24.85 12.55
C VAL A 110 -5.23 25.21 11.90
N LEU A 111 -4.64 24.29 11.11
CA LEU A 111 -3.39 24.54 10.41
C LEU A 111 -3.48 25.70 9.41
N ARG A 112 -4.65 25.89 8.78
CA ARG A 112 -4.93 27.00 7.86
C ARG A 112 -5.14 28.32 8.62
N ASP A 113 -5.93 28.29 9.69
CA ASP A 113 -6.47 29.49 10.33
C ASP A 113 -5.61 30.03 11.49
N SER A 114 -4.76 29.19 12.08
CA SER A 114 -3.92 29.56 13.23
C SER A 114 -2.47 29.77 12.81
N GLN A 115 -2.09 31.04 12.64
CA GLN A 115 -0.71 31.43 12.34
C GLN A 115 0.29 30.92 13.40
N GLU A 116 -0.10 30.96 14.68
CA GLU A 116 0.68 30.41 15.80
C GLU A 116 1.05 28.93 15.59
N ILE A 117 0.07 28.10 15.19
CA ILE A 117 0.30 26.67 14.92
C ILE A 117 1.12 26.49 13.64
N ARG A 118 0.80 27.27 12.61
CA ARG A 118 1.45 27.18 11.30
C ARG A 118 2.95 27.50 11.37
N ASP A 119 3.32 28.51 12.17
CA ASP A 119 4.70 28.98 12.34
C ASP A 119 5.52 28.16 13.35
N GLN A 120 4.94 27.12 13.97
CA GLN A 120 5.69 26.30 14.92
C GLN A 120 6.91 25.67 14.23
N PRO A 121 8.13 25.86 14.80
CA PRO A 121 9.33 25.34 14.20
C PRO A 121 9.38 23.82 14.37
N VAL A 122 9.66 23.11 13.28
CA VAL A 122 9.87 21.67 13.23
C VAL A 122 11.14 21.35 12.45
N THR A 123 11.73 20.18 12.70
CA THR A 123 12.83 19.67 11.89
C THR A 123 12.31 18.61 10.93
N PHE A 124 12.47 18.83 9.63
CA PHE A 124 12.07 17.89 8.58
C PHE A 124 13.25 17.68 7.62
N ASN A 125 13.61 16.42 7.36
CA ASN A 125 14.79 16.07 6.56
C ASN A 125 16.08 16.80 6.99
N ASN A 126 16.33 16.87 8.31
CA ASN A 126 17.48 17.57 8.92
C ASN A 126 17.52 19.10 8.67
N GLN A 127 16.41 19.70 8.23
CA GLN A 127 16.26 21.14 8.04
C GLN A 127 15.18 21.70 8.96
N GLN A 128 15.42 22.89 9.52
CA GLN A 128 14.40 23.61 10.29
C GLN A 128 13.42 24.29 9.34
N MET A 129 12.13 24.05 9.52
CA MET A 129 11.04 24.60 8.71
C MET A 129 9.83 24.92 9.60
N SER A 130 8.85 25.68 9.10
CA SER A 130 7.57 25.81 9.78
C SER A 130 6.72 24.55 9.61
N LEU A 131 5.84 24.25 10.57
CA LEU A 131 4.89 23.15 10.46
C LEU A 131 4.00 23.31 9.20
N GLY A 132 3.60 24.55 8.90
CA GLY A 132 2.87 24.90 7.69
C GLY A 132 3.59 24.48 6.41
N ASP A 133 4.88 24.77 6.29
CA ASP A 133 5.67 24.45 5.09
C ASP A 133 5.81 22.94 4.90
N VAL A 134 5.97 22.19 6.00
CA VAL A 134 6.02 20.72 5.94
C VAL A 134 4.71 20.18 5.36
N PHE A 135 3.56 20.60 5.89
CA PHE A 135 2.26 20.15 5.37
C PHE A 135 1.96 20.64 3.95
N ASP A 136 2.39 21.85 3.59
CA ASP A 136 2.30 22.34 2.21
C ASP A 136 3.05 21.41 1.26
N ARG A 137 4.25 20.96 1.63
CA ARG A 137 5.07 20.03 0.84
C ARG A 137 4.52 18.61 0.80
N THR A 138 4.10 18.05 1.93
CA THR A 138 3.78 16.62 2.05
C THR A 138 2.29 16.30 1.83
N THR A 139 1.40 17.28 1.97
CA THR A 139 -0.05 17.09 1.91
C THR A 139 -0.69 17.92 0.81
N PHE A 140 -0.54 19.25 0.82
CA PHE A 140 -1.31 20.13 -0.06
C PHE A 140 -0.81 20.14 -1.51
N ARG A 141 0.49 20.26 -1.77
CA ARG A 141 1.05 20.20 -3.13
C ARG A 141 0.72 18.89 -3.86
N PRO A 142 0.83 17.70 -3.24
CA PRO A 142 0.40 16.45 -3.86
C PRO A 142 -1.09 16.38 -4.24
N LEU A 143 -1.94 17.26 -3.71
CA LEU A 143 -3.37 17.32 -3.98
C LEU A 143 -3.76 18.40 -5.00
N HIS A 144 -2.79 19.15 -5.52
CA HIS A 144 -3.01 20.10 -6.60
C HIS A 144 -3.51 19.38 -7.87
N PRO A 145 -4.35 20.00 -8.72
CA PRO A 145 -4.81 19.38 -9.97
C PRO A 145 -3.69 18.94 -10.91
N SER A 146 -2.55 19.63 -10.82
CA SER A 146 -1.30 19.36 -11.52
C SER A 146 -0.46 18.22 -10.90
N SER A 147 -1.07 17.33 -10.14
CA SER A 147 -0.42 16.17 -9.53
C SER A 147 -0.87 14.90 -10.23
N ASP A 148 -0.09 13.83 -10.17
CA ASP A 148 -0.49 12.50 -10.64
C ASP A 148 -1.22 11.68 -9.55
N GLN A 149 -1.26 12.20 -8.32
CA GLN A 149 -1.80 11.47 -7.17
C GLN A 149 -3.31 11.32 -7.24
N ILE A 150 -3.81 10.12 -6.92
CA ILE A 150 -5.24 9.90 -6.71
C ILE A 150 -5.78 10.69 -5.52
N GLY A 151 -7.05 11.07 -5.59
CA GLY A 151 -7.71 11.85 -4.55
C GLY A 151 -7.34 13.34 -4.55
N ARG A 152 -6.65 13.84 -5.59
CA ARG A 152 -6.39 15.28 -5.80
C ARG A 152 -7.61 16.04 -6.32
N MET A 153 -7.50 17.36 -6.31
CA MET A 153 -8.50 18.26 -6.91
C MET A 153 -8.60 18.04 -8.42
N SER A 154 -9.82 18.04 -8.97
CA SER A 154 -10.02 17.87 -10.41
C SER A 154 -10.01 19.24 -11.13
N GLY A 155 -9.13 19.39 -12.13
CA GLY A 155 -9.15 20.51 -13.09
C GLY A 155 -8.75 21.89 -12.55
N GLY A 156 -8.58 22.85 -13.46
CA GLY A 156 -8.24 24.25 -13.14
C GLY A 156 -6.75 24.50 -12.88
N ASN A 157 -6.44 25.77 -12.56
CA ASN A 157 -5.12 26.20 -12.10
C ASN A 157 -5.27 26.98 -10.77
N PRO A 158 -5.68 26.30 -9.69
CA PRO A 158 -5.97 26.93 -8.41
C PRO A 158 -4.71 27.50 -7.74
N SER A 159 -4.89 28.48 -6.86
CA SER A 159 -3.82 28.85 -5.92
C SER A 159 -3.61 27.75 -4.87
N GLU A 160 -2.49 27.77 -4.16
CA GLU A 160 -2.25 26.83 -3.04
C GLU A 160 -3.34 26.96 -1.95
N ASN A 161 -3.85 28.17 -1.70
CA ASN A 161 -4.92 28.40 -0.74
C ASN A 161 -6.26 27.81 -1.21
N ASP A 162 -6.52 27.80 -2.51
CA ASP A 162 -7.71 27.17 -3.06
C ASP A 162 -7.66 25.65 -2.86
N VAL A 163 -6.50 25.02 -3.01
CA VAL A 163 -6.32 23.58 -2.72
C VAL A 163 -6.56 23.28 -1.24
N LYS A 164 -6.04 24.11 -0.32
CA LYS A 164 -6.28 23.95 1.12
C LYS A 164 -7.77 24.03 1.45
N ASN A 165 -8.46 25.04 0.91
CA ASN A 165 -9.90 25.25 1.12
C ASN A 165 -10.74 24.12 0.51
N TRP A 166 -10.39 23.69 -0.70
CA TRP A 166 -11.03 22.55 -1.36
C TRP A 166 -10.88 21.28 -0.53
N LEU A 167 -9.66 20.94 -0.06
CA LEU A 167 -9.45 19.74 0.74
C LEU A 167 -10.29 19.75 2.03
N ILE A 168 -10.28 20.85 2.78
CA ILE A 168 -11.06 20.98 4.02
C ILE A 168 -12.56 20.76 3.75
N LYS A 169 -13.09 21.32 2.66
CA LYS A 169 -14.47 21.13 2.22
C LYS A 169 -14.74 19.69 1.78
N SER A 170 -13.85 19.07 1.02
CA SER A 170 -14.00 17.70 0.51
C SER A 170 -13.90 16.63 1.60
N LEU A 171 -13.17 16.90 2.69
CA LEU A 171 -13.10 16.03 3.86
C LEU A 171 -14.39 16.03 4.69
N LYS A 172 -15.17 17.11 4.62
CA LYS A 172 -16.46 17.26 5.29
C LYS A 172 -17.47 17.93 4.35
N PRO A 173 -17.88 17.24 3.27
CA PRO A 173 -18.72 17.84 2.25
C PRO A 173 -20.11 18.12 2.81
N ASP A 174 -20.72 19.22 2.38
CA ASP A 174 -22.13 19.48 2.63
C ASP A 174 -22.97 18.50 1.79
N PRO A 175 -23.78 17.61 2.41
CA PRO A 175 -24.58 16.63 1.69
C PRO A 175 -25.52 17.24 0.63
N LYS A 176 -25.88 18.51 0.75
CA LYS A 176 -26.82 19.19 -0.16
C LYS A 176 -26.14 19.85 -1.38
N ASN A 177 -24.83 20.09 -1.31
CA ASN A 177 -24.12 20.96 -2.25
C ASN A 177 -22.88 20.30 -2.87
N SER A 178 -22.79 18.97 -2.80
CA SER A 178 -21.65 18.25 -3.34
C SER A 178 -21.83 17.94 -4.83
N GLU A 179 -21.15 18.69 -5.68
CA GLU A 179 -21.08 18.43 -7.13
C GLU A 179 -20.11 17.28 -7.48
N ASP A 180 -19.19 16.93 -6.58
CA ASP A 180 -18.22 15.87 -6.81
C ASP A 180 -18.88 14.48 -6.77
N LYS A 181 -18.51 13.62 -7.75
CA LYS A 181 -18.88 12.20 -7.75
C LYS A 181 -18.48 11.56 -6.42
N ARG A 182 -19.36 10.76 -5.81
CA ARG A 182 -19.17 10.14 -4.49
C ARG A 182 -17.84 9.40 -4.35
N TRP A 183 -17.43 8.64 -5.36
CA TRP A 183 -16.16 7.91 -5.35
C TRP A 183 -14.93 8.84 -5.40
N LYS A 184 -14.99 10.02 -6.04
CA LYS A 184 -13.87 10.98 -6.03
C LYS A 184 -13.65 11.57 -4.64
N LEU A 185 -14.73 11.88 -3.92
CA LEU A 185 -14.66 12.30 -2.53
C LEU A 185 -14.10 11.19 -1.64
N PHE A 186 -14.52 9.94 -1.89
CA PHE A 186 -13.96 8.78 -1.21
C PHE A 186 -12.43 8.73 -1.37
N LEU A 187 -11.92 8.85 -2.60
CA LEU A 187 -10.48 8.88 -2.85
C LEU A 187 -9.78 10.04 -2.14
N THR A 188 -10.39 11.22 -2.18
CA THR A 188 -9.86 12.44 -1.53
C THR A 188 -9.74 12.25 -0.01
N LYS A 189 -10.75 11.65 0.62
CA LYS A 189 -10.76 11.38 2.08
C LYS A 189 -9.66 10.41 2.49
N VAL A 190 -9.50 9.30 1.75
CA VAL A 190 -8.43 8.34 2.04
C VAL A 190 -7.05 8.97 1.77
N LYS A 191 -6.88 9.73 0.67
CA LYS A 191 -5.62 10.42 0.37
C LYS A 191 -5.25 11.43 1.46
N GLY A 192 -6.21 12.23 1.94
CA GLY A 192 -5.98 13.18 3.03
C GLY A 192 -5.48 12.50 4.31
N LEU A 193 -6.14 11.39 4.71
CA LEU A 193 -5.72 10.59 5.87
C LEU A 193 -4.32 9.99 5.67
N SER A 194 -4.03 9.47 4.47
CA SER A 194 -2.72 8.93 4.13
C SER A 194 -1.63 9.99 4.20
N SER A 195 -1.82 11.16 3.57
CA SER A 195 -0.84 12.25 3.60
C SER A 195 -0.59 12.78 5.01
N PHE A 196 -1.64 12.92 5.83
CA PHE A 196 -1.50 13.29 7.24
C PHE A 196 -0.65 12.28 8.01
N GLY A 197 -0.99 10.98 7.89
CA GLY A 197 -0.24 9.89 8.50
C GLY A 197 1.23 9.84 8.10
N THR A 198 1.52 9.94 6.79
CA THR A 198 2.89 9.97 6.27
C THR A 198 3.67 11.18 6.79
N THR A 199 3.03 12.35 6.88
CA THR A 199 3.65 13.57 7.43
C THR A 199 4.05 13.38 8.89
N VAL A 200 3.14 12.84 9.71
CA VAL A 200 3.42 12.53 11.11
C VAL A 200 4.56 11.51 11.23
N TRP A 201 4.53 10.43 10.44
CA TRP A 201 5.60 9.44 10.41
C TRP A 201 6.96 10.07 10.11
N GLN A 202 7.06 10.91 9.07
CA GLN A 202 8.30 11.57 8.68
C GLN A 202 8.80 12.57 9.72
N LEU A 203 7.90 13.29 10.41
CA LEU A 203 8.28 14.19 11.49
C LEU A 203 8.79 13.43 12.73
N PHE A 204 8.25 12.23 12.99
CA PHE A 204 8.62 11.46 14.18
C PHE A 204 9.81 10.54 13.94
N THR A 205 10.22 10.36 12.68
CA THR A 205 11.32 9.47 12.29
C THR A 205 12.43 10.23 11.57
N LYS A 206 13.61 9.60 11.47
CA LYS A 206 14.78 10.19 10.79
C LYS A 206 15.26 11.55 11.34
N GLN A 207 15.00 11.82 12.62
CA GLN A 207 15.47 13.01 13.34
C GLN A 207 16.31 12.62 14.57
N THR A 208 17.13 13.57 15.03
CA THR A 208 17.79 13.49 16.35
C THR A 208 16.75 13.37 17.46
N PRO A 209 17.09 12.80 18.65
CA PRO A 209 16.15 12.67 19.75
C PRO A 209 15.48 13.99 20.16
N LYS A 210 16.25 15.09 20.17
CA LYS A 210 15.73 16.43 20.48
C LYS A 210 14.72 16.90 19.43
N ALA A 211 15.11 16.90 18.16
CA ALA A 211 14.23 17.32 17.07
C ALA A 211 12.94 16.49 17.01
N ARG A 212 13.01 15.20 17.35
CA ARG A 212 11.83 14.34 17.45
C ARG A 212 10.88 14.79 18.57
N ALA A 213 11.39 15.17 19.73
CA ALA A 213 10.57 15.68 20.84
C ALA A 213 9.88 16.99 20.46
N ASP A 214 10.63 17.93 19.86
CA ASP A 214 10.09 19.22 19.39
C ASP A 214 8.97 19.01 18.35
N ASN A 215 9.19 18.11 17.38
CA ASN A 215 8.19 17.76 16.37
C ASN A 215 6.93 17.11 16.98
N ARG A 216 7.10 16.25 17.99
CA ARG A 216 5.96 15.63 18.70
C ARG A 216 5.12 16.68 19.40
N GLN A 217 5.77 17.64 20.05
CA GLN A 217 5.07 18.76 20.70
C GLN A 217 4.28 19.58 19.69
N ALA A 218 4.85 19.86 18.51
CA ALA A 218 4.17 20.62 17.48
C ALA A 218 2.90 19.91 16.96
N ILE A 219 2.99 18.59 16.71
CA ILE A 219 1.84 17.78 16.33
C ILE A 219 0.80 17.70 17.46
N LEU A 220 1.22 17.57 18.72
CA LEU A 220 0.30 17.56 19.85
C LEU A 220 -0.45 18.90 19.99
N ASN A 221 0.25 20.02 19.82
CA ASN A 221 -0.35 21.35 19.85
C ASN A 221 -1.40 21.52 18.75
N LEU A 222 -1.08 21.09 17.51
CA LEU A 222 -2.01 21.09 16.38
C LEU A 222 -3.27 20.27 16.68
N ILE A 223 -3.12 19.02 17.15
CA ILE A 223 -4.25 18.13 17.45
C ILE A 223 -5.08 18.66 18.62
N SER A 224 -4.43 19.20 19.66
CA SER A 224 -5.10 19.76 20.83
C SER A 224 -5.91 21.01 20.46
N LYS A 225 -5.34 21.90 19.65
CA LYS A 225 -6.02 23.11 19.15
C LYS A 225 -7.21 22.75 18.24
N ALA A 226 -7.18 21.60 17.56
CA ALA A 226 -8.31 21.06 16.80
C ALA A 226 -9.41 20.44 17.69
N GLY A 227 -9.26 20.45 19.01
CA GLY A 227 -10.23 19.87 19.95
C GLY A 227 -10.16 18.33 20.03
N LEU A 228 -9.07 17.75 19.55
CA LEU A 228 -8.84 16.30 19.52
C LEU A 228 -7.79 15.85 20.55
N GLY A 229 -7.26 16.77 21.34
CA GLY A 229 -6.54 16.47 22.59
C GLY A 229 -7.54 16.18 23.71
N GLY A 230 -7.27 15.17 24.54
CA GLY A 230 -8.11 14.84 25.69
C GLY A 230 -8.15 15.98 26.73
N THR A 231 -9.05 15.87 27.71
CA THR A 231 -9.20 16.86 28.81
C THR A 231 -8.14 16.73 29.92
N GLY A 232 -7.05 15.98 29.67
CA GLY A 232 -5.97 15.76 30.62
C GLY A 232 -4.94 16.90 30.66
N SER A 233 -3.99 16.83 31.58
CA SER A 233 -2.84 17.75 31.57
C SER A 233 -1.97 17.49 30.32
N VAL A 234 -1.20 18.50 29.91
CA VAL A 234 -0.28 18.41 28.74
C VAL A 234 0.66 17.20 28.87
N THR A 235 1.20 16.95 30.07
CA THR A 235 2.06 15.80 30.36
C THR A 235 1.37 14.45 30.15
N THR A 236 0.08 14.33 30.49
CA THR A 236 -0.68 13.11 30.21
C THR A 236 -0.87 12.90 28.71
N MET A 237 -1.03 13.99 27.94
CA MET A 237 -1.26 13.90 26.50
C MET A 237 -0.01 13.58 25.68
N GLU A 238 1.17 14.07 26.10
CA GLU A 238 2.45 13.66 25.53
C GLU A 238 2.66 12.14 25.70
N GLN A 239 2.41 11.62 26.91
CA GLN A 239 2.50 10.18 27.19
C GLN A 239 1.52 9.37 26.34
N VAL A 240 0.28 9.83 26.17
CA VAL A 240 -0.70 9.16 25.32
C VAL A 240 -0.21 9.14 23.87
N LEU A 241 0.26 10.26 23.32
CA LEU A 241 0.81 10.32 21.96
C LEU A 241 1.97 9.33 21.77
N ASP A 242 2.92 9.31 22.72
CA ASP A 242 4.07 8.43 22.69
C ASP A 242 3.68 6.96 22.73
N ASN A 243 2.73 6.59 23.60
CA ASN A 243 2.22 5.23 23.68
C ASN A 243 1.53 4.81 22.38
N ARG A 244 0.70 5.67 21.78
CA ARG A 244 0.03 5.38 20.50
C ARG A 244 1.03 5.22 19.36
N PHE A 245 2.07 6.05 19.32
CA PHE A 245 3.12 5.93 18.32
C PHE A 245 3.94 4.65 18.51
N GLN A 246 4.23 4.27 19.75
CA GLN A 246 4.95 3.05 20.06
C GLN A 246 4.14 1.80 19.69
N GLU A 247 2.84 1.76 19.99
CA GLU A 247 1.93 0.70 19.54
C GLU A 247 1.96 0.53 18.01
N PHE A 248 1.88 1.64 17.27
CA PHE A 248 1.98 1.65 15.81
C PHE A 248 3.30 1.05 15.31
N ARG A 249 4.44 1.45 15.90
CA ARG A 249 5.76 0.94 15.54
C ARG A 249 5.90 -0.54 15.86
N ASP A 250 5.41 -0.99 17.01
CA ASP A 250 5.59 -2.37 17.44
C ASP A 250 4.70 -3.32 16.66
N LYS A 251 3.46 -2.91 16.34
CA LYS A 251 2.46 -3.77 15.71
C LYS A 251 2.45 -3.71 14.19
N THR A 252 2.66 -2.53 13.59
CA THR A 252 2.46 -2.36 12.13
C THR A 252 3.62 -1.74 11.39
N ARG A 253 4.58 -1.10 12.08
CA ARG A 253 5.79 -0.56 11.46
C ARG A 253 7.07 -0.98 12.18
N SER A 254 7.13 -2.28 12.43
CA SER A 254 8.25 -2.90 13.13
C SER A 254 9.43 -3.11 12.19
N ILE A 255 10.60 -3.44 12.76
CA ILE A 255 11.77 -3.85 11.96
C ILE A 255 11.48 -5.02 11.02
N LEU A 256 10.53 -5.90 11.37
CA LEU A 256 10.10 -7.01 10.52
C LEU A 256 9.24 -6.53 9.36
N PHE A 257 8.46 -5.44 9.57
CA PHE A 257 7.70 -4.82 8.50
C PHE A 257 8.65 -4.25 7.44
N ASP A 258 9.72 -3.57 7.86
CA ASP A 258 10.70 -2.92 6.97
C ASP A 258 11.84 -3.86 6.54
N ASP A 259 11.70 -5.18 6.74
CA ASP A 259 12.70 -6.17 6.37
C ASP A 259 13.05 -6.11 4.87
N PRO A 260 14.33 -5.90 4.50
CA PRO A 260 14.74 -5.65 3.12
C PRO A 260 14.49 -6.85 2.20
N ILE A 261 14.35 -8.06 2.74
CA ILE A 261 14.11 -9.27 1.96
C ILE A 261 12.62 -9.43 1.64
N SER A 262 11.74 -9.21 2.61
CA SER A 262 10.30 -9.26 2.40
C SER A 262 9.82 -8.17 1.44
N ARG A 263 10.44 -6.98 1.52
CA ARG A 263 10.09 -5.79 0.72
C ARG A 263 10.88 -5.66 -0.59
N ALA A 264 11.78 -6.59 -0.88
CA ALA A 264 12.74 -6.42 -1.97
C ALA A 264 12.03 -6.14 -3.29
N ARG A 265 12.33 -5.00 -3.91
CA ARG A 265 11.78 -4.60 -5.20
C ARG A 265 12.70 -3.59 -5.85
N SER A 266 12.75 -3.61 -7.17
CA SER A 266 13.47 -2.61 -7.94
C SER A 266 12.50 -1.91 -8.87
N GLU A 267 12.77 -0.64 -9.11
CA GLU A 267 12.11 0.11 -10.15
C GLU A 267 12.47 -0.47 -11.52
N ARG A 268 11.52 -0.54 -12.43
CA ARG A 268 11.74 -0.89 -13.83
C ARG A 268 12.54 0.22 -14.52
N MET A 269 13.29 -0.14 -15.56
CA MET A 269 14.07 0.87 -16.28
C MET A 269 13.18 1.96 -16.88
N PRO A 270 13.54 3.25 -16.72
CA PRO A 270 12.83 4.33 -17.40
C PRO A 270 13.04 4.22 -18.90
N LEU A 271 12.01 4.59 -19.67
CA LEU A 271 12.09 4.66 -21.12
C LEU A 271 12.41 6.10 -21.54
N GLY A 272 13.32 6.25 -22.50
CA GLY A 272 13.57 7.52 -23.17
C GLY A 272 12.41 7.91 -24.09
N ASN A 273 12.48 9.12 -24.65
CA ASN A 273 11.49 9.62 -25.62
C ASN A 273 11.38 8.76 -26.90
N ASP A 274 12.42 7.99 -27.21
CA ASP A 274 12.46 7.03 -28.31
C ASP A 274 11.86 5.65 -27.95
N GLY A 275 11.36 5.50 -26.71
CA GLY A 275 10.81 4.25 -26.18
C GLY A 275 11.87 3.23 -25.73
N ASN A 276 13.16 3.53 -25.83
CA ASN A 276 14.23 2.60 -25.46
C ASN A 276 14.55 2.69 -23.95
N PRO A 277 14.91 1.56 -23.30
CA PRO A 277 15.33 1.57 -21.90
C PRO A 277 16.60 2.39 -21.68
N ILE A 278 16.56 3.26 -20.69
CA ILE A 278 17.72 4.03 -20.24
C ILE A 278 18.58 3.16 -19.34
N ARG A 279 19.90 3.15 -19.59
CA ARG A 279 20.89 2.51 -18.72
C ARG A 279 21.07 3.33 -17.44
N GLY A 280 20.17 3.06 -16.50
CA GLY A 280 20.11 3.70 -15.20
C GLY A 280 21.04 3.08 -14.16
N LYS A 281 21.38 3.88 -13.15
CA LYS A 281 22.03 3.41 -11.91
C LYS A 281 20.99 3.28 -10.81
N TYR A 282 20.98 2.14 -10.14
CA TYR A 282 20.08 1.94 -9.00
C TYR A 282 20.65 2.53 -7.72
N SER A 283 19.79 3.24 -6.99
CA SER A 283 20.05 3.73 -5.64
C SER A 283 18.96 3.26 -4.68
N ASP A 284 19.23 3.32 -3.37
CA ASP A 284 18.20 3.05 -2.37
C ASP A 284 17.18 4.21 -2.36
N ALA A 285 15.89 3.89 -2.46
CA ALA A 285 14.82 4.88 -2.42
C ALA A 285 14.78 5.63 -1.07
N SER A 286 15.18 4.97 0.02
CA SER A 286 15.09 5.51 1.37
C SER A 286 16.09 6.64 1.63
N ASP A 287 17.26 6.58 0.99
CA ASP A 287 18.29 7.63 0.99
C ASP A 287 17.81 8.91 0.31
N LEU A 288 16.87 8.75 -0.64
CA LEU A 288 16.28 9.84 -1.41
C LEU A 288 14.92 10.29 -0.86
N GLY A 289 14.48 9.72 0.28
CA GLY A 289 13.16 10.03 0.87
C GLY A 289 11.97 9.48 0.06
N MET A 290 12.20 8.55 -0.86
CA MET A 290 11.23 8.01 -1.82
C MET A 290 10.61 6.66 -1.38
N GLY A 291 10.80 6.27 -0.12
CA GLY A 291 10.23 5.05 0.46
C GLY A 291 11.22 3.88 0.47
N PHE A 292 10.78 2.71 0.01
CA PHE A 292 11.56 1.46 0.06
C PHE A 292 11.62 0.80 -1.32
N GLY A 293 12.76 0.19 -1.60
CA GLY A 293 13.11 -0.45 -2.88
C GLY A 293 14.29 0.25 -3.53
N GLN A 294 14.73 -0.27 -4.67
CA GLN A 294 15.73 0.38 -5.49
C GLN A 294 15.08 1.21 -6.59
N VAL A 295 15.63 2.39 -6.89
CA VAL A 295 15.09 3.35 -7.87
C VAL A 295 16.17 3.82 -8.81
N VAL A 296 15.78 4.27 -10.00
CA VAL A 296 16.68 4.83 -10.99
C VAL A 296 16.46 6.33 -11.06
N GLN A 297 17.45 7.11 -10.59
CA GLN A 297 17.45 8.58 -10.69
C GLN A 297 18.62 9.11 -11.50
N GLU A 298 19.62 8.28 -11.75
CA GLU A 298 20.81 8.63 -12.51
C GLU A 298 21.04 7.61 -13.62
N ALA A 299 21.84 7.99 -14.61
CA ALA A 299 22.27 7.14 -15.70
C ALA A 299 23.80 7.13 -15.81
N GLU A 300 24.35 6.27 -16.67
CA GLU A 300 25.80 6.26 -16.95
C GLU A 300 26.30 7.59 -17.52
N SER A 301 25.47 8.29 -18.30
CA SER A 301 25.78 9.58 -18.90
C SER A 301 25.21 10.73 -18.07
N SER A 302 26.02 11.75 -17.77
CA SER A 302 25.55 12.98 -17.13
C SER A 302 24.48 13.69 -17.95
N LYS A 303 24.57 13.66 -19.29
CA LYS A 303 23.53 14.25 -20.16
C LYS A 303 22.18 13.57 -19.99
N VAL A 304 22.17 12.24 -19.91
CA VAL A 304 20.95 11.46 -19.69
C VAL A 304 20.45 11.62 -18.25
N THR A 305 21.34 11.75 -17.29
CA THR A 305 20.99 12.06 -15.90
C THR A 305 20.31 13.43 -15.79
N PHE A 306 20.87 14.46 -16.42
CA PHE A 306 20.23 15.77 -16.47
C PHE A 306 18.89 15.71 -17.16
N TRP A 307 18.76 14.98 -18.28
CA TRP A 307 17.46 14.77 -18.90
C TRP A 307 16.47 14.02 -17.99
N LEU A 308 16.92 13.00 -17.26
CA LEU A 308 16.07 12.28 -16.29
C LEU A 308 15.59 13.24 -15.21
N TRP A 309 16.48 14.04 -14.65
CA TRP A 309 16.12 15.04 -13.65
C TRP A 309 15.19 16.08 -14.23
N ASP A 310 15.47 16.58 -15.43
CA ASP A 310 14.64 17.52 -16.16
C ASP A 310 13.25 16.94 -16.40
N VAL A 311 13.08 15.70 -16.86
CA VAL A 311 11.75 15.09 -16.99
C VAL A 311 11.07 14.85 -15.62
N LEU A 312 11.85 14.61 -14.57
CA LEU A 312 11.34 14.51 -13.20
C LEU A 312 11.00 15.90 -12.60
N ASP A 313 11.59 16.99 -13.11
CA ASP A 313 11.53 18.39 -12.60
C ASP A 313 10.62 19.29 -13.47
N GLU A 314 10.80 19.33 -14.80
CA GLU A 314 9.89 19.82 -15.85
C GLU A 314 8.55 19.06 -15.92
N GLY A 315 8.37 18.01 -15.13
CA GLY A 315 7.16 17.20 -15.07
C GLY A 315 5.85 17.97 -14.85
N GLY A 316 5.87 19.28 -14.58
CA GLY A 316 4.69 20.13 -14.62
C GLY A 316 3.50 19.47 -13.91
N ILE A 317 2.43 19.15 -14.63
CA ILE A 317 1.19 18.52 -14.15
C ILE A 317 1.35 17.11 -13.51
N ASN A 318 2.57 16.60 -13.29
CA ASN A 318 2.83 15.32 -12.62
C ASN A 318 4.17 15.31 -11.83
N GLN A 319 4.32 16.14 -10.78
CA GLN A 319 5.57 16.30 -9.99
C GLN A 319 5.95 15.11 -9.06
N GLN A 320 5.89 13.85 -9.51
CA GLN A 320 6.40 12.72 -8.74
C GLN A 320 7.23 11.75 -9.58
N ILE A 321 7.96 10.87 -8.87
CA ILE A 321 8.87 9.78 -9.27
C ILE A 321 8.26 8.77 -10.28
N ASN A 322 7.04 9.05 -10.73
CA ASN A 322 6.10 8.20 -11.43
C ASN A 322 5.73 8.76 -12.81
N ALA A 323 6.28 9.89 -13.26
CA ALA A 323 5.88 10.50 -14.54
C ALA A 323 6.48 9.82 -15.79
N ILE A 324 7.56 9.05 -15.63
CA ILE A 324 8.31 8.46 -16.75
C ILE A 324 7.78 7.06 -17.08
N PRO A 325 7.44 6.75 -18.35
CA PRO A 325 7.11 5.39 -18.79
C PRO A 325 8.23 4.39 -18.47
N ARG A 326 7.87 3.14 -18.18
CA ARG A 326 8.81 2.13 -17.67
C ARG A 326 8.75 0.86 -18.50
N GLN A 327 9.91 0.23 -18.68
CA GLN A 327 10.01 -1.02 -19.43
C GLN A 327 9.17 -2.13 -18.79
N GLY A 328 8.35 -2.81 -19.61
CA GLY A 328 7.51 -3.93 -19.18
C GLY A 328 6.37 -3.53 -18.24
N ALA A 329 6.08 -2.23 -18.08
CA ALA A 329 5.00 -1.75 -17.23
C ALA A 329 3.64 -2.36 -17.66
N PRO A 330 2.88 -2.98 -16.74
CA PRO A 330 1.63 -3.65 -17.09
C PRO A 330 0.49 -2.71 -17.46
N ILE A 331 0.40 -1.51 -16.86
CA ILE A 331 -0.69 -0.54 -17.09
C ILE A 331 -0.13 0.67 -17.85
N GLU A 332 -0.46 0.78 -19.13
CA GLU A 332 -0.01 1.90 -19.97
C GLU A 332 -0.91 3.14 -19.88
N ASP A 333 -2.21 2.93 -19.66
CA ASP A 333 -3.20 3.99 -19.55
C ASP A 333 -3.32 4.45 -18.09
N LEU A 334 -2.74 5.60 -17.79
CA LEU A 334 -2.70 6.14 -16.44
C LEU A 334 -4.05 6.70 -15.98
N ASN A 335 -5.06 6.75 -16.84
CA ASN A 335 -6.42 7.12 -16.44
C ASN A 335 -7.27 5.91 -16.04
N ARG A 336 -6.90 4.69 -16.49
CA ARG A 336 -7.68 3.49 -16.22
C ARG A 336 -7.40 2.97 -14.81
N PRO A 337 -8.39 2.98 -13.90
CA PRO A 337 -8.16 2.52 -12.53
C PRO A 337 -8.02 0.99 -12.47
N PHE A 338 -7.54 0.52 -11.31
CA PHE A 338 -7.35 -0.89 -10.96
C PHE A 338 -6.19 -1.57 -11.67
N MET A 339 -5.82 -2.73 -11.15
CA MET A 339 -4.62 -3.46 -11.58
C MET A 339 -4.83 -4.35 -12.81
N LEU A 340 -5.53 -3.82 -13.81
CA LEU A 340 -5.74 -4.49 -15.09
C LEU A 340 -4.78 -3.90 -16.13
N SER A 341 -3.89 -4.76 -16.64
CA SER A 341 -3.07 -4.43 -17.80
C SER A 341 -3.95 -4.09 -19.01
N ARG A 342 -3.36 -3.44 -20.02
CA ARG A 342 -4.10 -3.09 -21.24
C ARG A 342 -4.73 -4.34 -21.88
N ASN A 343 -3.95 -5.41 -21.97
CA ASN A 343 -4.41 -6.70 -22.49
C ASN A 343 -5.52 -7.31 -21.63
N GLU A 344 -5.39 -7.33 -20.30
CA GLU A 344 -6.42 -7.85 -19.41
C GLU A 344 -7.73 -7.06 -19.51
N PHE A 345 -7.64 -5.74 -19.68
CA PHE A 345 -8.79 -4.86 -19.82
C PHE A 345 -9.49 -4.98 -21.19
N ASP A 346 -8.74 -5.04 -22.28
CA ASP A 346 -9.29 -5.20 -23.62
C ASP A 346 -9.83 -6.61 -23.85
N ALA A 347 -9.19 -7.61 -23.24
CA ALA A 347 -9.55 -9.01 -23.32
C ALA A 347 -10.38 -9.51 -22.12
N ILE A 348 -11.09 -8.63 -21.40
CA ILE A 348 -12.03 -9.06 -20.34
C ILE A 348 -12.90 -10.22 -20.90
N PRO A 349 -12.85 -11.42 -20.28
CA PRO A 349 -13.51 -12.60 -20.82
C PRO A 349 -14.99 -12.34 -21.04
N LYS A 350 -15.56 -12.82 -22.15
CA LYS A 350 -16.99 -12.67 -22.48
C LYS A 350 -17.95 -13.14 -21.36
N LYS A 351 -17.47 -14.01 -20.48
CA LYS A 351 -18.20 -14.50 -19.30
C LYS A 351 -18.42 -13.41 -18.26
N TYR A 352 -17.54 -12.41 -18.16
CA TYR A 352 -17.86 -11.16 -17.48
C TYR A 352 -18.69 -10.31 -18.44
N PRO A 353 -19.81 -9.70 -18.03
CA PRO A 353 -20.60 -8.90 -18.94
C PRO A 353 -19.72 -7.73 -19.39
N LYS A 354 -19.27 -7.76 -20.65
CA LYS A 354 -18.39 -6.73 -21.22
C LYS A 354 -19.00 -5.33 -21.03
N SER A 355 -20.33 -5.23 -21.01
CA SER A 355 -21.04 -3.97 -20.82
C SER A 355 -21.13 -3.49 -19.37
N THR A 356 -20.85 -4.30 -18.34
CA THR A 356 -21.03 -3.88 -16.94
C THR A 356 -19.73 -3.61 -16.20
N LEU A 357 -18.75 -4.53 -16.23
CA LEU A 357 -17.48 -4.29 -15.53
C LEU A 357 -16.62 -3.26 -16.28
N LYS A 358 -16.49 -3.40 -17.61
CA LYS A 358 -15.70 -2.48 -18.42
C LYS A 358 -16.24 -1.06 -18.34
N ALA A 359 -17.56 -0.89 -18.54
CA ALA A 359 -18.22 0.40 -18.44
C ALA A 359 -18.08 1.01 -17.04
N ALA A 360 -18.24 0.22 -15.98
CA ALA A 360 -18.05 0.72 -14.61
C ALA A 360 -16.61 1.17 -14.35
N ILE A 361 -15.60 0.48 -14.89
CA ILE A 361 -14.21 0.93 -14.83
C ILE A 361 -14.03 2.22 -15.64
N GLU A 362 -14.62 2.33 -16.83
CA GLU A 362 -14.59 3.52 -17.70
C GLU A 362 -15.22 4.75 -17.04
N ASP A 363 -16.33 4.59 -16.33
CA ASP A 363 -17.01 5.67 -15.57
C ASP A 363 -16.15 6.24 -14.42
N HIS A 364 -15.10 5.51 -14.08
CA HIS A 364 -14.14 5.80 -13.03
C HIS A 364 -12.78 6.23 -13.57
N TYR A 365 -12.63 6.54 -14.86
CA TYR A 365 -11.38 7.03 -15.40
C TYR A 365 -10.94 8.34 -14.72
N PHE A 366 -9.72 8.33 -14.21
CA PHE A 366 -9.06 9.46 -13.56
C PHE A 366 -7.57 9.18 -13.55
N ASN A 367 -6.77 10.15 -13.96
CA ASN A 367 -5.33 9.98 -13.94
C ASN A 367 -4.85 9.66 -12.50
N HIS A 368 -4.13 8.55 -12.33
CA HIS A 368 -3.67 8.03 -11.04
C HIS A 368 -2.15 7.82 -10.95
N GLY A 369 -1.40 8.23 -11.96
CA GLY A 369 0.05 8.05 -12.05
C GLY A 369 0.48 6.59 -12.33
N VAL A 370 1.77 6.26 -12.15
CA VAL A 370 2.34 4.94 -12.50
C VAL A 370 2.62 4.02 -11.30
N GLY A 371 1.90 4.16 -10.18
CA GLY A 371 2.34 3.66 -8.86
C GLY A 371 2.80 2.18 -8.79
N ILE A 372 2.09 1.20 -9.36
CA ILE A 372 2.53 -0.21 -9.46
C ILE A 372 3.35 -0.48 -10.72
N ASN A 373 3.10 0.27 -11.79
CA ASN A 373 3.75 0.10 -13.09
C ASN A 373 5.26 0.23 -13.06
N ARG A 374 5.79 0.82 -11.99
CA ARG A 374 7.20 1.03 -11.79
C ARG A 374 7.89 -0.12 -11.07
N TRP A 375 7.20 -0.94 -10.29
CA TRP A 375 7.88 -1.91 -9.42
C TRP A 375 8.01 -3.28 -10.10
N GLN A 376 9.18 -3.87 -9.93
CA GLN A 376 9.46 -5.26 -10.20
C GLN A 376 9.69 -5.95 -8.84
N PRO A 377 8.83 -6.91 -8.46
CA PRO A 377 8.94 -7.59 -7.17
C PRO A 377 10.08 -8.58 -7.18
N TYR A 378 10.86 -8.64 -6.10
CA TYR A 378 11.86 -9.67 -5.85
C TYR A 378 11.74 -10.29 -4.46
N GLY A 379 11.10 -9.57 -3.55
CA GLY A 379 10.95 -9.95 -2.16
C GLY A 379 9.91 -11.02 -1.99
N ILE A 380 10.11 -11.84 -0.96
CA ILE A 380 9.29 -13.03 -0.71
C ILE A 380 7.81 -12.71 -0.64
N TYR A 381 7.43 -11.55 -0.07
CA TYR A 381 6.03 -11.15 0.05
C TYR A 381 5.34 -11.03 -1.31
N GLY A 382 5.90 -10.20 -2.20
CA GLY A 382 5.32 -9.96 -3.52
C GLY A 382 5.46 -11.17 -4.45
N MET A 383 6.56 -11.91 -4.34
CA MET A 383 6.80 -13.14 -5.09
C MET A 383 5.78 -14.23 -4.73
N ASP A 384 5.61 -14.52 -3.44
CA ASP A 384 4.69 -15.55 -2.96
C ASP A 384 3.23 -15.15 -3.21
N ALA A 385 2.88 -13.87 -3.04
CA ALA A 385 1.54 -13.37 -3.39
C ALA A 385 1.21 -13.71 -4.85
N ASN A 386 2.05 -13.25 -5.79
CA ASN A 386 1.82 -13.45 -7.22
C ASN A 386 1.81 -14.94 -7.61
N ARG A 387 2.75 -15.75 -7.09
CA ARG A 387 2.82 -17.19 -7.36
C ARG A 387 1.61 -17.96 -6.84
N ASN A 388 0.96 -17.48 -5.78
CA ASN A 388 -0.26 -18.07 -5.24
C ASN A 388 -1.54 -17.42 -5.80
N GLY A 389 -1.44 -16.59 -6.84
CA GLY A 389 -2.59 -16.03 -7.52
C GLY A 389 -3.14 -14.72 -6.94
N TYR A 390 -2.49 -14.15 -5.93
CA TYR A 390 -2.85 -12.84 -5.39
C TYR A 390 -2.09 -11.75 -6.14
N PRO A 391 -2.78 -10.80 -6.78
CA PRO A 391 -2.12 -9.66 -7.38
C PRO A 391 -1.33 -8.91 -6.30
N SER A 392 -0.17 -8.35 -6.65
CA SER A 392 0.67 -7.59 -5.71
C SER A 392 1.52 -6.54 -6.43
N ALA A 393 1.71 -5.38 -5.80
CA ALA A 393 2.66 -4.35 -6.20
C ALA A 393 4.11 -4.60 -5.75
N GLY A 394 4.34 -5.74 -5.10
CA GLY A 394 5.65 -6.26 -4.76
C GLY A 394 6.07 -6.11 -3.31
N ALA A 395 5.24 -5.51 -2.45
CA ALA A 395 5.53 -5.38 -1.01
C ALA A 395 4.27 -4.96 -0.23
N GLN A 396 4.22 -5.36 1.04
CA GLN A 396 3.21 -4.91 2.01
C GLN A 396 3.09 -3.38 2.06
N SER A 397 1.86 -2.90 2.16
CA SER A 397 1.50 -1.51 1.88
C SER A 397 2.05 -0.53 2.90
N GLY A 398 2.93 0.34 2.39
CA GLY A 398 3.51 1.43 3.15
C GLY A 398 2.46 2.40 3.68
N GLY A 399 1.65 2.90 2.76
CA GLY A 399 0.63 3.91 3.04
C GLY A 399 -0.51 3.40 3.92
N THR A 400 -0.78 2.09 3.95
CA THR A 400 -1.81 1.54 4.84
C THR A 400 -1.44 1.77 6.30
N THR A 401 -0.20 1.50 6.70
CA THR A 401 0.19 1.74 8.10
C THR A 401 0.18 3.22 8.40
N ASP A 402 0.57 4.07 7.45
CA ASP A 402 0.56 5.53 7.63
C ASP A 402 -0.86 6.04 7.86
N VAL A 403 -1.85 5.52 7.12
CA VAL A 403 -3.27 5.80 7.41
C VAL A 403 -3.61 5.38 8.84
N MET A 404 -3.23 4.19 9.28
CA MET A 404 -3.50 3.72 10.65
C MET A 404 -2.83 4.62 11.70
N LEU A 405 -1.61 5.10 11.45
CA LEU A 405 -0.98 6.12 12.30
C LEU A 405 -1.81 7.40 12.35
N GLY A 406 -2.27 7.89 11.19
CA GLY A 406 -3.16 9.05 11.13
C GLY A 406 -4.44 8.86 11.95
N LEU A 407 -5.07 7.69 11.86
CA LEU A 407 -6.26 7.36 12.66
C LEU A 407 -5.96 7.32 14.16
N ALA A 408 -4.80 6.80 14.56
CA ALA A 408 -4.37 6.78 15.97
C ALA A 408 -4.16 8.22 16.50
N MET A 409 -3.58 9.10 15.70
CA MET A 409 -3.39 10.51 16.06
C MET A 409 -4.70 11.31 16.11
N LEU A 410 -5.66 11.01 15.24
CA LEU A 410 -6.99 11.65 15.27
C LEU A 410 -7.88 11.14 16.42
N ASN A 411 -7.44 10.12 17.16
CA ASN A 411 -8.15 9.52 18.29
C ASN A 411 -7.44 9.74 19.63
N LEU A 412 -6.53 10.72 19.75
CA LEU A 412 -5.80 10.94 21.02
C LEU A 412 -6.70 11.28 22.21
N ASN A 413 -7.89 11.86 21.98
CA ASN A 413 -8.87 12.13 23.03
C ASN A 413 -9.69 10.90 23.47
N GLU A 414 -9.52 9.75 22.83
CA GLU A 414 -10.25 8.53 23.17
C GLU A 414 -9.45 7.67 24.15
N SER A 415 -10.15 7.07 25.12
CA SER A 415 -9.52 6.27 26.16
C SER A 415 -8.83 5.01 25.62
N SER A 416 -9.38 4.41 24.56
CA SER A 416 -8.82 3.23 23.90
C SER A 416 -8.10 3.55 22.59
N SER A 417 -7.00 2.82 22.34
CA SER A 417 -6.27 2.88 21.08
C SER A 417 -7.00 2.11 19.99
N ILE A 418 -6.79 2.49 18.71
CA ILE A 418 -7.10 1.61 17.58
C ILE A 418 -6.19 0.36 17.55
N TYR A 419 -5.15 0.33 18.37
CA TYR A 419 -4.24 -0.80 18.60
C TYR A 419 -4.47 -1.44 19.98
N GLY A 420 -5.59 -1.17 20.65
CA GLY A 420 -5.86 -1.68 22.00
C GLY A 420 -6.21 -3.16 22.03
N GLU A 421 -6.17 -3.77 23.21
CA GLU A 421 -6.78 -5.07 23.44
C GLU A 421 -8.30 -4.98 23.24
N TRP A 422 -8.85 -5.91 22.46
CA TRP A 422 -10.28 -6.04 22.21
C TRP A 422 -10.81 -7.21 23.02
N ASN A 423 -11.32 -6.96 24.23
CA ASN A 423 -11.84 -8.06 25.04
C ASN A 423 -13.25 -8.45 24.53
N ARG A 424 -13.48 -9.75 24.29
CA ARG A 424 -14.78 -10.30 23.86
C ARG A 424 -15.89 -10.07 24.90
N GLU A 425 -15.55 -9.87 26.16
CA GLU A 425 -16.48 -9.52 27.24
C GLU A 425 -16.58 -8.00 27.51
N ALA A 426 -15.74 -7.20 26.87
CA ALA A 426 -15.77 -5.76 27.08
C ALA A 426 -16.92 -5.08 26.36
N SER A 427 -17.33 -3.94 26.94
CA SER A 427 -18.46 -3.11 26.54
C SER A 427 -18.60 -2.91 25.02
N ARG A 428 -19.82 -2.62 24.55
CA ARG A 428 -20.15 -2.30 23.13
C ARG A 428 -19.19 -1.32 22.43
N HIS A 429 -18.37 -0.57 23.18
CA HIS A 429 -17.39 0.39 22.69
C HIS A 429 -16.11 -0.25 22.09
N GLU A 430 -15.64 -1.40 22.59
CA GLU A 430 -14.39 -2.02 22.08
C GLU A 430 -14.58 -2.72 20.73
N ASN A 431 -15.71 -3.43 20.56
CA ASN A 431 -16.08 -4.01 19.25
C ASN A 431 -16.21 -2.94 18.15
N LYS A 432 -16.57 -1.71 18.52
CA LYS A 432 -16.69 -0.58 17.57
C LYS A 432 -15.34 -0.19 16.97
N LYS A 433 -14.24 -0.27 17.72
CA LYS A 433 -12.92 0.13 17.22
C LYS A 433 -12.28 -0.93 16.34
N LYS A 434 -12.47 -2.20 16.66
CA LYS A 434 -12.18 -3.30 15.73
C LYS A 434 -12.91 -3.10 14.40
N ASP A 435 -14.21 -2.82 14.46
CA ASP A 435 -15.01 -2.52 13.26
C ASP A 435 -14.45 -1.30 12.50
N ASP A 436 -14.07 -0.23 13.21
CA ASP A 436 -13.50 0.98 12.62
C ASP A 436 -12.21 0.67 11.85
N VAL A 437 -11.30 -0.13 12.45
CA VAL A 437 -10.07 -0.57 11.80
C VAL A 437 -10.37 -1.37 10.54
N LEU A 438 -11.25 -2.37 10.61
CA LEU A 438 -11.61 -3.19 9.45
C LEU A 438 -12.30 -2.39 8.34
N CYS A 439 -13.20 -1.47 8.71
CA CYS A 439 -13.82 -0.54 7.77
C CYS A 439 -12.78 0.33 7.08
N MET A 440 -11.89 0.97 7.85
CA MET A 440 -10.85 1.84 7.30
C MET A 440 -9.86 1.06 6.43
N THR A 441 -9.45 -0.15 6.82
CA THR A 441 -8.58 -1.00 6.00
C THR A 441 -9.26 -1.37 4.69
N THR A 442 -10.55 -1.69 4.72
CA THR A 442 -11.33 -1.98 3.49
C THR A 442 -11.40 -0.76 2.59
N ALA A 443 -11.57 0.45 3.16
CA ALA A 443 -11.55 1.68 2.39
C ALA A 443 -10.19 1.97 1.75
N VAL A 444 -9.10 1.79 2.52
CA VAL A 444 -7.73 1.94 2.04
C VAL A 444 -7.42 0.91 0.95
N ALA A 445 -7.90 -0.33 1.08
CA ALA A 445 -7.67 -1.36 0.08
C ALA A 445 -8.31 -0.98 -1.27
N ALA A 446 -9.55 -0.50 -1.27
CA ALA A 446 -10.21 0.00 -2.48
C ALA A 446 -9.47 1.20 -3.10
N PHE A 447 -9.02 2.15 -2.27
CA PHE A 447 -8.21 3.29 -2.71
C PHE A 447 -6.87 2.87 -3.33
N MET A 448 -6.14 1.98 -2.67
CA MET A 448 -4.85 1.50 -3.15
C MET A 448 -5.00 0.69 -4.43
N ASN A 449 -6.04 -0.15 -4.52
CA ASN A 449 -6.34 -0.92 -5.71
C ASN A 449 -6.71 0.00 -6.88
N TYR A 450 -7.54 1.03 -6.62
CA TYR A 450 -7.94 2.02 -7.62
C TYR A 450 -6.75 2.67 -8.32
N GLY A 451 -5.76 3.18 -7.56
CA GLY A 451 -4.56 3.78 -8.15
C GLY A 451 -3.54 2.78 -8.66
N GLY A 452 -3.82 1.47 -8.56
CA GLY A 452 -2.84 0.43 -8.77
C GLY A 452 -1.58 0.74 -7.96
N TYR A 453 -1.69 1.00 -6.67
CA TYR A 453 -0.54 1.24 -5.78
C TYR A 453 -0.22 0.00 -4.96
N HIS A 454 -1.27 -0.65 -4.47
CA HIS A 454 -1.24 -1.91 -3.74
C HIS A 454 -2.56 -2.66 -3.94
N THR A 455 -2.57 -3.95 -3.61
CA THR A 455 -3.76 -4.80 -3.71
C THR A 455 -4.35 -5.10 -2.34
N PHE A 456 -5.48 -5.80 -2.32
CA PHE A 456 -6.05 -6.24 -1.05
C PHE A 456 -5.11 -7.18 -0.29
N SER A 457 -4.30 -7.99 -0.98
CA SER A 457 -3.34 -8.89 -0.34
C SER A 457 -2.24 -8.15 0.41
N GLU A 458 -1.90 -6.94 -0.01
CA GLU A 458 -0.87 -6.09 0.61
C GLU A 458 -1.42 -5.12 1.67
N VAL A 459 -2.75 -4.96 1.74
CA VAL A 459 -3.43 -3.98 2.59
C VAL A 459 -4.22 -4.67 3.71
N LEU A 460 -5.06 -5.64 3.37
CA LEU A 460 -6.02 -6.22 4.32
C LEU A 460 -5.34 -6.92 5.51
N PRO A 461 -4.28 -7.73 5.31
CA PRO A 461 -3.61 -8.42 6.41
C PRO A 461 -3.05 -7.47 7.48
N ILE A 462 -2.68 -6.23 7.11
CA ILE A 462 -2.24 -5.20 8.06
C ILE A 462 -3.39 -4.77 8.97
N GLY A 463 -4.59 -4.55 8.42
CA GLY A 463 -5.76 -4.20 9.22
C GLY A 463 -6.25 -5.34 10.10
N GLN A 464 -6.21 -6.57 9.57
CA GLN A 464 -6.59 -7.77 10.31
C GLN A 464 -5.69 -7.97 11.53
N SER A 465 -4.37 -7.79 11.40
CA SER A 465 -3.47 -7.91 12.56
C SER A 465 -3.79 -6.87 13.64
N ILE A 466 -4.11 -5.63 13.27
CA ILE A 466 -4.54 -4.60 14.24
C ILE A 466 -5.88 -5.00 14.92
N ALA A 467 -6.85 -5.44 14.12
CA ALA A 467 -8.17 -5.85 14.58
C ALA A 467 -8.13 -7.11 15.47
N GLU A 468 -7.09 -7.92 15.35
CA GLU A 468 -6.79 -9.09 16.18
C GLU A 468 -5.80 -8.78 17.30
N ASN A 469 -5.34 -7.54 17.39
CA ASN A 469 -4.34 -7.09 18.35
C ASN A 469 -3.01 -7.88 18.28
N THR A 470 -2.62 -8.29 17.08
CA THR A 470 -1.38 -9.01 16.79
C THR A 470 -0.39 -8.12 16.04
N LYS A 471 0.89 -8.52 16.08
CA LYS A 471 1.94 -7.88 15.29
C LYS A 471 1.83 -8.35 13.84
N PHE A 472 1.88 -7.41 12.91
CA PHE A 472 2.02 -7.71 11.50
C PHE A 472 3.43 -8.20 11.18
N VAL A 473 3.53 -9.43 10.69
CA VAL A 473 4.79 -10.05 10.27
C VAL A 473 4.68 -10.43 8.78
N PRO A 474 5.33 -9.70 7.86
CA PRO A 474 5.17 -9.94 6.42
C PRO A 474 5.50 -11.36 6.00
N THR A 475 6.52 -11.97 6.61
CA THR A 475 6.96 -13.33 6.27
C THR A 475 5.91 -14.38 6.59
N ASP A 476 5.13 -14.19 7.66
CA ASP A 476 4.11 -15.14 8.07
C ASP A 476 2.89 -15.04 7.15
N VAL A 477 2.53 -13.81 6.77
CA VAL A 477 1.50 -13.55 5.76
C VAL A 477 1.90 -14.11 4.39
N SER A 478 3.17 -13.95 4.00
CA SER A 478 3.73 -14.52 2.76
C SER A 478 3.50 -16.03 2.69
N ARG A 479 3.79 -16.74 3.79
CA ARG A 479 3.57 -18.19 3.91
C ARG A 479 2.09 -18.56 3.86
N SER A 480 1.23 -17.70 4.41
CA SER A 480 -0.21 -17.98 4.49
C SER A 480 -0.93 -17.80 3.15
N PHE A 481 -0.38 -17.09 2.16
CA PHE A 481 -1.00 -16.96 0.84
C PHE A 481 -1.37 -18.32 0.22
N LYS A 482 -0.56 -19.35 0.45
CA LYS A 482 -0.83 -20.71 -0.02
C LYS A 482 -2.14 -21.33 0.50
N TYR A 483 -2.68 -20.82 1.61
CA TYR A 483 -3.86 -21.37 2.28
C TYR A 483 -4.90 -20.30 2.67
N GLY A 484 -4.65 -19.03 2.37
CA GLY A 484 -5.30 -17.89 3.04
C GLY A 484 -6.57 -17.44 2.37
N ASN A 485 -7.70 -17.37 3.08
CA ASN A 485 -9.01 -17.12 2.47
C ASN A 485 -9.32 -15.65 2.10
N LEU A 486 -8.33 -14.92 1.58
CA LEU A 486 -8.38 -13.46 1.45
C LEU A 486 -9.66 -12.95 0.78
N TYR A 487 -10.05 -13.50 -0.37
CA TYR A 487 -11.21 -13.00 -1.10
C TYR A 487 -12.53 -13.30 -0.41
N LYS A 488 -12.63 -14.43 0.29
CA LYS A 488 -13.77 -14.74 1.14
C LYS A 488 -13.85 -13.76 2.31
N ASP A 489 -12.73 -13.44 2.93
CA ASP A 489 -12.67 -12.49 4.05
C ASP A 489 -13.09 -11.09 3.58
N ILE A 490 -12.65 -10.64 2.41
CA ILE A 490 -13.07 -9.35 1.83
C ILE A 490 -14.58 -9.34 1.57
N MET A 491 -15.12 -10.41 0.99
CA MET A 491 -16.56 -10.54 0.74
C MET A 491 -17.36 -10.49 2.04
N GLU A 492 -16.91 -11.17 3.10
CA GLU A 492 -17.60 -11.15 4.41
C GLU A 492 -17.47 -9.78 5.09
N LEU A 493 -16.34 -9.09 4.96
CA LEU A 493 -16.18 -7.72 5.43
C LEU A 493 -17.15 -6.77 4.72
N TYR A 494 -17.26 -6.87 3.38
CA TYR A 494 -18.19 -6.04 2.63
C TYR A 494 -19.65 -6.40 2.90
N LYS A 495 -19.97 -7.67 3.13
CA LYS A 495 -21.31 -8.09 3.60
C LYS A 495 -21.67 -7.48 4.95
N THR A 496 -20.69 -7.42 5.86
CA THR A 496 -20.88 -6.97 7.23
C THR A 496 -20.97 -5.44 7.32
N TYR A 497 -20.13 -4.74 6.57
CA TYR A 497 -19.94 -3.29 6.70
C TYR A 497 -20.31 -2.49 5.44
N GLY A 498 -20.43 -3.11 4.28
CA GLY A 498 -20.80 -2.46 3.02
C GLY A 498 -22.32 -2.29 2.85
N ASP A 499 -22.73 -1.88 1.65
CA ASP A 499 -24.15 -1.81 1.29
C ASP A 499 -24.73 -3.22 1.04
N LYS A 500 -25.85 -3.54 1.70
CA LYS A 500 -26.47 -4.86 1.61
C LYS A 500 -27.05 -5.17 0.23
N GLY A 501 -27.51 -4.15 -0.49
CA GLY A 501 -28.04 -4.29 -1.85
C GLY A 501 -26.91 -4.61 -2.83
N GLU A 502 -25.84 -3.82 -2.75
CA GLU A 502 -24.67 -4.01 -3.60
C GLU A 502 -23.89 -5.29 -3.28
N TYR A 503 -23.84 -5.73 -2.01
CA TYR A 503 -23.29 -7.04 -1.65
C TYR A 503 -23.98 -8.18 -2.42
N LYS A 504 -25.31 -8.15 -2.57
CA LYS A 504 -26.03 -9.17 -3.36
C LYS A 504 -25.65 -9.13 -4.84
N ASN A 505 -25.31 -7.96 -5.38
CA ASN A 505 -24.83 -7.84 -6.75
C ASN A 505 -23.41 -8.40 -6.89
N LEU A 506 -22.56 -8.12 -5.91
CA LEU A 506 -21.19 -8.63 -5.84
C LEU A 506 -21.16 -10.16 -5.68
N GLU A 507 -22.00 -10.73 -4.82
CA GLU A 507 -22.16 -12.18 -4.66
C GLU A 507 -22.65 -12.85 -5.95
N LYS A 508 -23.63 -12.24 -6.64
CA LYS A 508 -24.06 -12.70 -7.97
C LYS A 508 -22.92 -12.60 -9.00
N PHE A 509 -22.12 -11.53 -8.95
CA PHE A 509 -21.00 -11.34 -9.85
C PHE A 509 -19.97 -12.46 -9.67
N GLU A 510 -19.60 -12.76 -8.43
CA GLU A 510 -18.70 -13.85 -8.10
C GLU A 510 -19.26 -15.21 -8.56
N ALA A 511 -20.51 -15.51 -8.21
CA ALA A 511 -21.14 -16.80 -8.51
C ALA A 511 -21.38 -17.03 -10.02
N ARG A 512 -21.70 -15.98 -10.78
CA ARG A 512 -22.05 -16.10 -12.22
C ARG A 512 -20.85 -15.93 -13.15
N HIS A 513 -19.85 -15.16 -12.74
CA HIS A 513 -18.75 -14.80 -13.63
C HIS A 513 -17.44 -15.44 -13.16
N ARG A 514 -16.96 -15.14 -11.95
CA ARG A 514 -15.67 -15.63 -11.47
C ARG A 514 -15.65 -17.14 -11.21
N MET A 515 -16.53 -17.65 -10.35
CA MET A 515 -16.50 -19.07 -9.98
C MET A 515 -16.64 -19.99 -11.20
N PRO A 516 -17.52 -19.71 -12.18
CA PRO A 516 -17.63 -20.53 -13.39
C PRO A 516 -16.46 -20.36 -14.37
N THR A 517 -15.71 -19.25 -14.35
CA THR A 517 -14.54 -19.06 -15.20
C THR A 517 -13.28 -19.71 -14.66
N LEU A 518 -13.19 -19.92 -13.34
CA LEU A 518 -12.05 -20.63 -12.76
C LEU A 518 -11.91 -22.03 -13.39
N PRO A 519 -10.70 -22.44 -13.81
CA PRO A 519 -10.45 -23.75 -14.43
C PRO A 519 -10.98 -24.93 -13.59
N LEU A 520 -11.48 -25.99 -14.24
CA LEU A 520 -12.10 -27.15 -13.57
C LEU A 520 -11.19 -27.85 -12.54
N ARG A 521 -9.86 -27.78 -12.73
CA ARG A 521 -8.87 -28.28 -11.75
C ARG A 521 -8.88 -27.49 -10.42
N TYR A 522 -9.40 -26.26 -10.41
CA TYR A 522 -9.70 -25.49 -9.20
C TYR A 522 -11.06 -25.85 -8.56
N LYS A 523 -11.99 -26.46 -9.31
CA LYS A 523 -13.35 -26.78 -8.84
C LYS A 523 -13.49 -28.16 -8.22
N ASN A 524 -12.65 -29.13 -8.62
CA ASN A 524 -12.81 -30.55 -8.30
C ASN A 524 -11.95 -31.08 -7.13
N ARG A 525 -11.31 -30.20 -6.34
CA ARG A 525 -10.72 -30.59 -5.05
C ARG A 525 -11.64 -30.09 -3.93
N ASN A 526 -12.52 -30.96 -3.46
CA ASN A 526 -13.35 -30.70 -2.28
C ASN A 526 -12.42 -30.29 -1.11
N ASN A 527 -12.59 -29.07 -0.61
CA ASN A 527 -11.80 -28.34 0.41
C ASN A 527 -10.75 -27.33 -0.07
N ILE A 528 -10.84 -26.82 -1.30
CA ILE A 528 -9.88 -25.81 -1.80
C ILE A 528 -10.64 -24.57 -2.33
N SER A 529 -10.62 -23.48 -1.56
CA SER A 529 -10.92 -22.13 -2.05
C SER A 529 -9.94 -21.79 -3.19
N PRO A 530 -10.17 -20.80 -4.07
CA PRO A 530 -9.11 -20.22 -4.94
C PRO A 530 -7.75 -19.99 -4.25
N ASP A 531 -7.78 -19.95 -2.92
CA ASP A 531 -6.70 -19.78 -1.97
C ASP A 531 -5.87 -21.04 -1.60
N ILE A 532 -6.12 -22.23 -2.16
CA ILE A 532 -5.28 -23.44 -1.91
C ILE A 532 -4.69 -23.98 -3.22
N TYR A 533 -3.83 -23.19 -3.84
CA TYR A 533 -2.90 -23.67 -4.86
C TYR A 533 -1.68 -24.32 -4.19
N GLN A 534 -1.21 -25.43 -4.76
CA GLN A 534 0.11 -25.98 -4.46
C GLN A 534 0.92 -25.95 -5.77
N PRO A 535 2.00 -25.17 -5.87
CA PRO A 535 2.91 -25.32 -6.99
C PRO A 535 3.58 -26.69 -6.88
N VAL A 536 3.67 -27.39 -8.01
CA VAL A 536 4.73 -28.38 -8.18
C VAL A 536 5.99 -27.57 -8.45
N TYR A 537 6.92 -27.54 -7.50
CA TYR A 537 8.25 -27.02 -7.75
C TYR A 537 8.88 -27.89 -8.84
N THR A 538 8.90 -27.41 -10.07
CA THR A 538 9.80 -27.96 -11.08
C THR A 538 11.19 -27.49 -10.74
N GLU A 539 11.98 -28.36 -10.12
CA GLU A 539 13.43 -28.22 -10.05
C GLU A 539 13.95 -28.17 -11.49
N HIS A 540 14.14 -26.96 -12.03
CA HIS A 540 14.99 -26.80 -13.18
C HIS A 540 16.44 -26.98 -12.70
N TYR A 541 16.88 -28.24 -12.62
CA TYR A 541 18.30 -28.56 -12.72
C TYR A 541 18.76 -28.18 -14.12
N GLY A 542 19.02 -26.89 -14.33
CA GLY A 542 19.80 -26.41 -15.46
C GLY A 542 21.24 -26.87 -15.24
N SER A 543 21.60 -28.01 -15.81
CA SER A 543 23.00 -28.34 -16.02
C SER A 543 23.60 -27.25 -16.91
N TRP A 544 24.38 -26.36 -16.29
CA TRP A 544 25.38 -25.58 -17.00
C TRP A 544 26.41 -26.60 -17.51
N ASN A 545 26.20 -27.09 -18.73
CA ASN A 545 27.25 -27.77 -19.46
C ASN A 545 28.27 -26.71 -19.88
N ASP A 546 29.43 -26.75 -19.21
CA ASP A 546 30.69 -26.29 -19.76
C ASP A 546 30.86 -26.87 -21.17
N ARG A 547 30.95 -26.00 -22.17
CA ARG A 547 31.74 -26.23 -23.37
C ARG A 547 32.38 -24.92 -23.79
N GLY A 548 33.72 -24.93 -23.79
CA GLY A 548 34.50 -24.06 -24.65
C GLY A 548 34.40 -24.45 -26.12
#